data_AF-A0A077ZCD4-F1
#
_entry.id   AF-A0A077ZCD4-F1
#
_cell.length_a   1.000
_cell.length_b   1.000
_cell.length_c   1.000
_cell.angle_alpha   90.00
_cell.angle_beta   90.00
_cell.angle_gamma   90.00
#
_symmetry.space_group_name_H-M   'P 1'
#
loop_
_entity.id
_entity.type
_entity.pdbx_description
1 polymer ?
#
loop_
_entity_poly.entity_id
_entity_poly.type
_entity_poly.pdbx_seq_one_letter_code
_entity_poly.pdbx_strand_id
1 'polypeptide(L)'
;MLESIDRLAEICRLRSEAVKELRDSTNALLKEKESLQSEIDTFSPIKASCERSCSSFKASLSRLKPPPDDKLYVSPILERDRILSRIEQVAAKCDEASVNYDFSAPFDSLVSMMQWFLDTGDHRWQSHQASFGILDKKYHLLEKRLEEKMREVDRLSELSLSEEEAKISRRKDAAAFFAEMENIFEQLSSQMCQMDIPVLGASSECLGGLVSVCSQLKHLDEPLLRKEEFLNCLRLAYGSMLSSLESEALKFNEELSNSKEKACTIDALKARLVSNDSQTQMLHIALQKLFDSVAHDFDQIQYRLCKFESVIGDMRSSLSQLDSALQEKHSLSQDLTSLRARNENLETEMLSKQKELELLRRTSVWSDWEQDELAAPVDGISTLCTIFLGSSPRETPDLGTNAHRPRDDTYERDKVGRITSYARIDFGLTIGCHCSTLYSAFQAQERKRFDSVDFHPLFAEPTEAEYLKNILYRYMTERELLGRESVTLAKAIAAVVKFSPSQTRLVLLKEESRSATTW
;
A
#
# COMPACT_ATOMS: atom_id res chain seq x y z
N MET A 1 38.64 5.94 -18.31
CA MET A 1 37.65 5.93 -19.41
C MET A 1 36.91 4.59 -19.48
N LEU A 2 37.62 3.45 -19.54
CA LEU A 2 36.99 2.11 -19.52
C LEU A 2 36.12 1.86 -18.26
N GLU A 3 36.62 2.13 -17.05
CA GLU A 3 35.83 1.93 -15.82
C GLU A 3 34.54 2.77 -15.75
N SER A 4 34.54 3.97 -16.35
CA SER A 4 33.36 4.83 -16.41
C SER A 4 32.31 4.27 -17.38
N ILE A 5 32.75 3.62 -18.45
CA ILE A 5 31.87 2.95 -19.42
C ILE A 5 31.24 1.70 -18.80
N ASP A 6 32.01 0.91 -18.04
CA ASP A 6 31.50 -0.29 -17.37
C ASP A 6 30.45 0.05 -16.29
N ARG A 7 30.69 1.12 -15.50
CA ARG A 7 29.70 1.61 -14.53
C ARG A 7 28.43 2.12 -15.21
N LEU A 8 28.55 2.82 -16.33
CA LEU A 8 27.38 3.29 -17.08
C LEU A 8 26.58 2.12 -17.67
N ALA A 9 27.26 1.10 -18.20
CA ALA A 9 26.63 -0.12 -18.72
C ALA A 9 25.86 -0.87 -17.62
N GLU A 10 26.42 -0.99 -16.42
CA GLU A 10 25.76 -1.64 -15.27
C GLU A 10 24.53 -0.84 -14.79
N ILE A 11 24.62 0.49 -14.72
CA ILE A 11 23.46 1.35 -14.40
C ILE A 11 22.35 1.20 -15.45
N CYS A 12 22.71 1.14 -16.74
CA CYS A 12 21.75 0.90 -17.82
C CYS A 12 21.10 -0.49 -17.71
N ARG A 13 21.85 -1.53 -17.33
CA ARG A 13 21.33 -2.88 -17.11
C ARG A 13 20.33 -2.92 -15.96
N LEU A 14 20.69 -2.35 -14.81
CA LEU A 14 19.82 -2.29 -13.62
C LEU A 14 18.53 -1.49 -13.90
N ARG A 15 18.63 -0.36 -14.62
CA ARG A 15 17.45 0.41 -15.04
C ARG A 15 16.56 -0.37 -16.01
N SER A 16 17.15 -1.14 -16.93
CA SER A 16 16.38 -1.98 -17.85
C SER A 16 15.63 -3.10 -17.13
N GLU A 17 16.22 -3.69 -16.08
CA GLU A 17 15.59 -4.71 -15.24
C GLU A 17 14.42 -4.12 -14.43
N ALA A 18 14.63 -2.96 -13.80
CA ALA A 18 13.56 -2.26 -13.07
C ALA A 18 12.37 -1.85 -13.97
N VAL A 19 12.64 -1.37 -15.20
CA VAL A 19 11.58 -1.04 -16.17
C VAL A 19 10.82 -2.30 -16.62
N LYS A 20 11.50 -3.45 -16.70
CA LYS A 20 10.85 -4.72 -17.03
C LYS A 20 9.93 -5.18 -15.90
N GLU A 21 10.38 -5.14 -14.65
CA GLU A 21 9.54 -5.49 -13.49
C GLU A 21 8.32 -4.56 -13.35
N LEU A 22 8.50 -3.25 -13.56
CA LEU A 22 7.39 -2.30 -13.54
C LEU A 22 6.36 -2.59 -14.64
N ARG A 23 6.82 -2.96 -15.84
CA ARG A 23 5.95 -3.36 -16.96
C ARG A 23 5.20 -4.65 -16.65
N ASP A 24 5.87 -5.64 -16.08
CA ASP A 24 5.28 -6.92 -15.73
C ASP A 24 4.22 -6.76 -14.62
N SER A 25 4.49 -5.91 -13.61
CA SER A 25 3.54 -5.54 -12.56
C SER A 25 2.32 -4.78 -13.13
N THR A 26 2.56 -3.80 -14.02
CA THR A 26 1.47 -3.04 -14.68
C THR A 26 0.57 -3.96 -15.51
N ASN A 27 1.15 -4.93 -16.21
CA ASN A 27 0.39 -5.92 -16.99
C ASN A 27 -0.40 -6.88 -16.09
N ALA A 28 0.10 -7.22 -14.91
CA ALA A 28 -0.64 -8.03 -13.93
C ALA A 28 -1.87 -7.26 -13.40
N LEU A 29 -1.71 -5.99 -13.03
CA LEU A 29 -2.80 -5.14 -12.57
C LEU A 29 -3.84 -4.88 -13.67
N LEU A 30 -3.42 -4.72 -14.92
CA LEU A 30 -4.35 -4.55 -16.05
C LEU A 30 -5.24 -5.79 -16.21
N LYS A 31 -4.67 -7.00 -16.08
CA LYS A 31 -5.43 -8.26 -16.13
C LYS A 31 -6.40 -8.41 -14.97
N GLU A 32 -5.99 -7.99 -13.78
CA GLU A 32 -6.86 -8.02 -12.60
C GLU A 32 -8.04 -7.05 -12.75
N LYS A 33 -7.79 -5.83 -13.26
CA LYS A 33 -8.83 -4.86 -13.60
C LYS A 33 -9.82 -5.41 -14.63
N GLU A 34 -9.33 -6.04 -15.69
CA GLU A 34 -10.16 -6.66 -16.73
C GLU A 34 -11.00 -7.81 -16.13
N SER A 35 -10.42 -8.65 -15.27
CA SER A 35 -11.13 -9.70 -14.54
C SER A 35 -12.26 -9.13 -13.67
N LEU A 36 -11.98 -8.10 -12.87
CA LEU A 36 -13.00 -7.45 -12.03
C LEU A 36 -14.09 -6.77 -12.86
N GLN A 37 -13.73 -6.16 -14.00
CA GLN A 37 -14.72 -5.57 -14.90
C GLN A 37 -15.65 -6.65 -15.50
N SER A 38 -15.11 -7.81 -15.89
CA SER A 38 -15.91 -8.94 -16.37
C SER A 38 -16.87 -9.45 -15.29
N GLU A 39 -16.44 -9.48 -14.03
CA GLU A 39 -17.27 -9.89 -12.90
C GLU A 39 -18.40 -8.87 -12.65
N ILE A 40 -18.09 -7.57 -12.68
CA ILE A 40 -19.10 -6.50 -12.61
C ILE A 40 -20.13 -6.62 -13.75
N ASP A 41 -19.68 -6.90 -14.96
CA ASP A 41 -20.56 -7.03 -16.13
C ASP A 41 -21.48 -8.25 -15.99
N THR A 42 -21.03 -9.35 -15.34
CA THR A 42 -21.92 -10.48 -15.01
C THR A 42 -23.02 -10.14 -14.01
N PHE A 43 -22.86 -9.11 -13.18
CA PHE A 43 -23.91 -8.63 -12.28
C PHE A 43 -24.95 -7.71 -12.96
N SER A 44 -24.64 -7.14 -14.13
CA SER A 44 -25.53 -6.21 -14.83
C SER A 44 -26.89 -6.83 -15.22
N PRO A 45 -26.97 -8.07 -15.77
CA PRO A 45 -28.24 -8.74 -16.03
C PRO A 45 -29.03 -9.06 -14.76
N ILE A 46 -28.34 -9.38 -13.66
CA ILE A 46 -28.96 -9.65 -12.36
C ILE A 46 -29.63 -8.39 -11.84
N LYS A 47 -28.91 -7.26 -11.86
CA LYS A 47 -29.46 -5.94 -11.49
C LYS A 47 -30.71 -5.61 -12.33
N ALA A 48 -30.63 -5.76 -13.66
CA ALA A 48 -31.77 -5.52 -14.55
C ALA A 48 -32.95 -6.48 -14.33
N SER A 49 -32.71 -7.71 -13.86
CA SER A 49 -33.74 -8.67 -13.47
C SER A 49 -34.45 -8.26 -12.18
N CYS A 50 -33.67 -7.80 -11.18
CA CYS A 50 -34.21 -7.28 -9.93
C CYS A 50 -35.05 -6.02 -10.16
N GLU A 51 -34.57 -5.07 -10.98
CA GLU A 51 -35.31 -3.84 -11.31
C GLU A 51 -36.65 -4.14 -12.02
N ARG A 52 -36.68 -5.14 -12.93
CA ARG A 52 -37.91 -5.60 -13.57
C ARG A 52 -38.89 -6.23 -12.58
N SER A 53 -38.39 -7.06 -11.67
CA SER A 53 -39.20 -7.72 -10.64
C SER A 53 -39.81 -6.70 -9.67
N CYS A 54 -39.01 -5.74 -9.19
CA CYS A 54 -39.50 -4.63 -8.36
C CYS A 54 -40.57 -3.79 -9.08
N SER A 55 -40.37 -3.48 -10.36
CA SER A 55 -41.35 -2.72 -11.15
C SER A 55 -42.67 -3.48 -11.32
N SER A 56 -42.61 -4.79 -11.58
CA SER A 56 -43.77 -5.68 -11.69
C SER A 56 -44.55 -5.78 -10.37
N PHE A 57 -43.83 -5.89 -9.25
CA PHE A 57 -44.42 -5.92 -7.91
C PHE A 57 -45.13 -4.61 -7.58
N LYS A 58 -44.49 -3.46 -7.84
CA LYS A 58 -45.09 -2.13 -7.67
C LYS A 58 -46.34 -1.93 -8.54
N ALA A 59 -46.32 -2.47 -9.76
CA ALA A 59 -47.48 -2.47 -10.66
C ALA A 59 -48.61 -3.41 -10.19
N SER A 60 -48.30 -4.42 -9.37
CA SER A 60 -49.29 -5.33 -8.78
C SER A 60 -49.91 -4.74 -7.52
N LEU A 61 -49.10 -4.12 -6.66
CA LEU A 61 -49.56 -3.38 -5.48
C LEU A 61 -50.54 -2.27 -5.84
N SER A 62 -50.26 -1.52 -6.90
CA SER A 62 -51.15 -0.45 -7.38
C SER A 62 -52.51 -0.95 -7.91
N ARG A 63 -52.66 -2.26 -8.20
CA ARG A 63 -53.96 -2.85 -8.57
C ARG A 63 -54.78 -3.33 -7.38
N LEU A 64 -54.16 -3.51 -6.22
CA LEU A 64 -54.87 -3.78 -4.97
C LEU A 64 -55.55 -2.48 -4.52
N LYS A 65 -56.66 -2.13 -5.19
CA LYS A 65 -57.59 -1.15 -4.63
C LYS A 65 -58.20 -1.76 -3.37
N PRO A 66 -58.21 -1.05 -2.24
CA PRO A 66 -58.92 -1.51 -1.06
C PRO A 66 -60.38 -1.75 -1.42
N PRO A 67 -60.97 -2.89 -1.00
CA PRO A 67 -62.38 -3.15 -1.24
C PRO A 67 -63.21 -2.04 -0.59
N PRO A 68 -64.22 -1.50 -1.28
CA PRO A 68 -65.09 -0.48 -0.70
C PRO A 68 -65.89 -1.09 0.45
N ASP A 69 -65.94 -0.35 1.56
CA ASP A 69 -66.68 -0.64 2.78
C ASP A 69 -68.08 -1.20 2.49
N ASP A 70 -68.32 -2.47 2.80
CA ASP A 70 -69.64 -2.90 3.26
C ASP A 70 -69.55 -4.23 4.04
N LYS A 71 -69.64 -4.06 5.38
CA LYS A 71 -70.42 -4.85 6.33
C LYS A 71 -70.52 -6.35 6.06
N LEU A 72 -69.93 -7.16 6.95
CA LEU A 72 -70.65 -8.24 7.62
C LEU A 72 -69.87 -8.72 8.87
N TYR A 73 -70.52 -8.48 10.01
CA TYR A 73 -70.22 -8.99 11.36
C TYR A 73 -70.30 -10.52 11.40
N VAL A 74 -69.28 -11.22 11.91
CA VAL A 74 -69.46 -12.39 12.79
C VAL A 74 -68.25 -12.50 13.76
N SER A 75 -68.54 -12.71 15.05
CA SER A 75 -67.72 -12.65 16.26
C SER A 75 -66.30 -13.28 16.25
N PRO A 76 -65.29 -12.50 16.71
CA PRO A 76 -64.11 -13.04 17.39
C PRO A 76 -63.75 -12.28 18.69
N ILE A 77 -64.73 -11.77 19.44
CA ILE A 77 -64.44 -10.87 20.59
C ILE A 77 -63.68 -11.59 21.73
N LEU A 78 -63.97 -12.87 22.00
CA LEU A 78 -63.27 -13.61 23.07
C LEU A 78 -61.85 -14.05 22.72
N GLU A 79 -61.55 -14.24 21.43
CA GLU A 79 -60.20 -14.55 20.95
C GLU A 79 -59.36 -13.28 20.84
N ARG A 80 -59.99 -12.17 20.48
CA ARG A 80 -59.36 -10.84 20.42
C ARG A 80 -58.80 -10.41 21.77
N ASP A 81 -59.55 -10.57 22.86
CA ASP A 81 -59.07 -10.16 24.19
C ASP A 81 -57.91 -11.06 24.68
N ARG A 82 -57.94 -12.36 24.33
CA ARG A 82 -56.87 -13.31 24.66
C ARG A 82 -55.60 -13.08 23.84
N ILE A 83 -55.75 -12.64 22.59
CA ILE A 83 -54.66 -12.22 21.71
C ILE A 83 -54.10 -10.87 22.17
N LEU A 84 -54.95 -9.90 22.53
CA LEU A 84 -54.54 -8.59 23.05
C LEU A 84 -53.75 -8.72 24.35
N SER A 85 -54.21 -9.50 25.32
CA SER A 85 -53.43 -9.76 26.55
C SER A 85 -52.09 -10.47 26.31
N ARG A 86 -51.99 -11.30 25.27
CA ARG A 86 -50.72 -11.94 24.87
C ARG A 86 -49.79 -10.97 24.16
N ILE A 87 -50.32 -10.08 23.32
CA ILE A 87 -49.57 -9.01 22.66
C ILE A 87 -49.06 -8.02 23.69
N GLU A 88 -49.86 -7.64 24.69
CA GLU A 88 -49.42 -6.77 25.79
C GLU A 88 -48.33 -7.42 26.65
N GLN A 89 -48.41 -8.74 26.93
CA GLN A 89 -47.33 -9.45 27.63
C GLN A 89 -46.04 -9.56 26.81
N VAL A 90 -46.14 -9.68 25.49
CA VAL A 90 -44.97 -9.72 24.60
C VAL A 90 -44.38 -8.32 24.44
N ALA A 91 -45.22 -7.29 24.28
CA ALA A 91 -44.81 -5.88 24.26
C ALA A 91 -44.10 -5.49 25.56
N ALA A 92 -44.63 -5.86 26.73
CA ALA A 92 -43.97 -5.59 28.02
C ALA A 92 -42.61 -6.31 28.17
N LYS A 93 -42.43 -7.49 27.55
CA LYS A 93 -41.13 -8.20 27.50
C LYS A 93 -40.18 -7.64 26.44
N CYS A 94 -40.72 -7.06 25.36
CA CYS A 94 -39.95 -6.35 24.35
C CYS A 94 -39.51 -4.95 24.82
N ASP A 95 -40.30 -4.30 25.67
CA ASP A 95 -39.96 -3.04 26.33
C ASP A 95 -38.80 -3.20 27.34
N GLU A 96 -38.66 -4.39 27.94
CA GLU A 96 -37.45 -4.77 28.71
C GLU A 96 -36.20 -4.95 27.82
N ALA A 97 -36.36 -5.10 26.50
CA ALA A 97 -35.31 -5.36 25.52
C ALA A 97 -35.17 -4.24 24.48
N SER A 98 -35.13 -2.98 24.93
CA SER A 98 -34.45 -1.85 24.29
C SER A 98 -34.37 -1.77 22.74
N VAL A 99 -35.46 -1.95 21.99
CA VAL A 99 -35.77 -1.24 20.72
C VAL A 99 -37.29 -1.33 20.53
N ASN A 100 -37.96 -0.18 20.52
CA ASN A 100 -39.42 -0.09 20.45
C ASN A 100 -39.89 -0.41 19.02
N TYR A 101 -40.13 -1.69 18.72
CA TYR A 101 -40.71 -2.15 17.46
C TYR A 101 -42.23 -2.18 17.56
N ASP A 102 -42.91 -1.33 16.80
CA ASP A 102 -44.37 -1.39 16.66
C ASP A 102 -44.76 -2.57 15.76
N PHE A 103 -44.93 -3.74 16.36
CA PHE A 103 -45.41 -4.96 15.69
C PHE A 103 -46.87 -4.87 15.22
N SER A 104 -47.59 -3.78 15.53
CA SER A 104 -48.92 -3.52 14.97
C SER A 104 -48.87 -2.80 13.62
N ALA A 105 -47.67 -2.40 13.18
CA ALA A 105 -47.51 -1.77 11.88
C ALA A 105 -47.97 -2.73 10.76
N PRO A 106 -48.73 -2.23 9.77
CA PRO A 106 -49.13 -3.03 8.62
C PRO A 106 -47.91 -3.70 7.99
N PHE A 107 -48.08 -4.89 7.41
CA PHE A 107 -47.01 -5.63 6.75
C PHE A 107 -46.20 -4.76 5.75
N ASP A 108 -46.84 -3.77 5.12
CA ASP A 108 -46.20 -2.79 4.25
C ASP A 108 -45.12 -1.94 4.96
N SER A 109 -45.29 -1.66 6.25
CA SER A 109 -44.28 -1.00 7.09
C SER A 109 -43.06 -1.89 7.34
N LEU A 110 -43.25 -3.21 7.52
CA LEU A 110 -42.14 -4.16 7.65
C LEU A 110 -41.36 -4.28 6.34
N VAL A 111 -42.05 -4.34 5.20
CA VAL A 111 -41.39 -4.31 3.87
C VAL A 111 -40.62 -3.00 3.67
N SER A 112 -41.21 -1.87 4.06
CA SER A 112 -40.54 -0.56 3.98
C SER A 112 -39.29 -0.51 4.88
N MET A 113 -39.35 -1.15 6.05
CA MET A 113 -38.22 -1.28 6.96
C MET A 113 -37.11 -2.16 6.38
N MET A 114 -37.44 -3.32 5.79
CA MET A 114 -36.43 -4.18 5.13
C MET A 114 -35.79 -3.48 3.92
N GLN A 115 -36.57 -2.76 3.12
CA GLN A 115 -36.04 -1.96 2.02
C GLN A 115 -35.09 -0.87 2.55
N TRP A 116 -35.47 -0.19 3.63
CA TRP A 116 -34.61 0.80 4.28
C TRP A 116 -33.30 0.18 4.79
N PHE A 117 -33.33 -1.04 5.36
CA PHE A 117 -32.12 -1.75 5.77
C PHE A 117 -31.22 -2.09 4.57
N LEU A 118 -31.79 -2.54 3.45
CA LEU A 118 -31.04 -2.80 2.22
C LEU A 118 -30.41 -1.53 1.65
N ASP A 119 -31.19 -0.45 1.53
CA ASP A 119 -30.71 0.84 1.04
C ASP A 119 -29.62 1.41 1.95
N THR A 120 -29.75 1.24 3.27
CA THR A 120 -28.75 1.65 4.26
C THR A 120 -27.47 0.81 4.13
N GLY A 121 -27.60 -0.51 3.95
CA GLY A 121 -26.47 -1.41 3.71
C GLY A 121 -25.69 -1.04 2.43
N ASP A 122 -26.40 -0.78 1.34
CA ASP A 122 -25.81 -0.35 0.06
C ASP A 122 -25.12 1.01 0.20
N HIS A 123 -25.72 1.97 0.92
CA HIS A 123 -25.09 3.27 1.17
C HIS A 123 -23.81 3.13 2.01
N ARG A 124 -23.82 2.28 3.05
CA ARG A 124 -22.62 2.01 3.86
C ARG A 124 -21.53 1.32 3.05
N TRP A 125 -21.87 0.35 2.21
CA TRP A 125 -20.94 -0.30 1.30
C TRP A 125 -20.26 0.71 0.36
N GLN A 126 -21.02 1.60 -0.27
CA GLN A 126 -20.47 2.67 -1.11
C GLN A 126 -19.56 3.62 -0.32
N SER A 127 -19.89 3.92 0.94
CA SER A 127 -19.05 4.72 1.84
C SER A 127 -17.72 4.02 2.17
N HIS A 128 -17.75 2.71 2.43
CA HIS A 128 -16.54 1.91 2.62
C HIS A 128 -15.68 1.86 1.35
N GLN A 129 -16.27 1.64 0.18
CA GLN A 129 -15.56 1.65 -1.09
C GLN A 129 -14.88 3.00 -1.36
N ALA A 130 -15.56 4.12 -1.07
CA ALA A 130 -14.96 5.45 -1.14
C ALA A 130 -13.80 5.63 -0.14
N SER A 131 -13.90 5.03 1.05
CA SER A 131 -12.83 5.01 2.06
C SER A 131 -11.58 4.29 1.57
N PHE A 132 -11.76 3.09 1.00
CA PHE A 132 -10.67 2.33 0.41
C PHE A 132 -10.00 3.10 -0.73
N GLY A 133 -10.77 3.76 -1.59
CA GLY A 133 -10.22 4.62 -2.65
C GLY A 133 -9.42 5.84 -2.12
N ILE A 134 -9.68 6.32 -0.91
CA ILE A 134 -8.86 7.35 -0.26
C ILE A 134 -7.57 6.74 0.31
N LEU A 135 -7.66 5.57 0.96
CA LEU A 135 -6.51 4.87 1.54
C LEU A 135 -5.50 4.51 0.44
N ASP A 136 -5.98 3.98 -0.68
CA ASP A 136 -5.20 3.61 -1.85
C ASP A 136 -4.43 4.81 -2.43
N LYS A 137 -5.10 5.97 -2.59
CA LYS A 137 -4.45 7.23 -3.00
C LYS A 137 -3.36 7.67 -2.03
N LYS A 138 -3.56 7.51 -0.72
CA LYS A 138 -2.56 7.87 0.30
C LYS A 138 -1.37 6.90 0.29
N TYR A 139 -1.61 5.61 0.08
CA TYR A 139 -0.55 4.62 -0.12
C TYR A 139 0.33 4.98 -1.32
N HIS A 140 -0.26 5.24 -2.48
CA HIS A 140 0.51 5.66 -3.66
C HIS A 140 1.24 7.00 -3.48
N LEU A 141 0.69 7.92 -2.69
CA LEU A 141 1.40 9.17 -2.34
C LEU A 141 2.66 8.89 -1.48
N LEU A 142 2.55 7.99 -0.50
CA LEU A 142 3.69 7.57 0.31
C LEU A 142 4.75 6.85 -0.52
N GLU A 143 4.33 5.96 -1.41
CA GLU A 143 5.19 5.26 -2.37
C GLU A 143 5.96 6.26 -3.25
N LYS A 144 5.27 7.24 -3.84
CA LYS A 144 5.89 8.31 -4.63
C LYS A 144 6.87 9.17 -3.82
N ARG A 145 6.52 9.52 -2.57
CA ARG A 145 7.42 10.29 -1.67
C ARG A 145 8.67 9.49 -1.32
N LEU A 146 8.53 8.20 -1.09
CA LEU A 146 9.64 7.30 -0.86
C LEU A 146 10.56 7.30 -2.09
N GLU A 147 10.01 7.12 -3.30
CA GLU A 147 10.76 7.20 -4.57
C GLU A 147 11.49 8.53 -4.76
N GLU A 148 10.86 9.66 -4.42
CA GLU A 148 11.49 10.99 -4.44
C GLU A 148 12.69 11.07 -3.49
N LYS A 149 12.56 10.54 -2.27
CA LYS A 149 13.67 10.46 -1.32
C LYS A 149 14.77 9.51 -1.78
N MET A 150 14.43 8.43 -2.50
CA MET A 150 15.45 7.57 -3.12
C MET A 150 16.25 8.35 -4.16
N ARG A 151 15.55 9.09 -5.04
CA ARG A 151 16.19 9.94 -6.05
C ARG A 151 17.06 11.04 -5.43
N GLU A 152 16.68 11.57 -4.27
CA GLU A 152 17.49 12.54 -3.53
C GLU A 152 18.77 11.90 -2.96
N VAL A 153 18.68 10.71 -2.38
CA VAL A 153 19.86 9.96 -1.92
C VAL A 153 20.80 9.61 -3.07
N ASP A 154 20.26 9.23 -4.23
CA ASP A 154 21.06 8.97 -5.44
C ASP A 154 21.78 10.25 -5.90
N ARG A 155 21.08 11.40 -5.92
CA ARG A 155 21.69 12.72 -6.22
C ARG A 155 22.77 13.13 -5.21
N LEU A 156 22.54 12.88 -3.91
CA LEU A 156 23.54 13.16 -2.87
C LEU A 156 24.77 12.27 -3.02
N SER A 157 24.63 11.08 -3.59
CA SER A 157 25.75 10.18 -3.89
C SER A 157 26.61 10.67 -5.07
N GLU A 158 26.08 11.55 -5.91
CA GLU A 158 26.82 12.21 -7.00
C GLU A 158 27.58 13.46 -6.54
N LEU A 159 27.15 14.09 -5.44
CA LEU A 159 27.81 15.27 -4.89
C LEU A 159 29.07 14.81 -4.12
N SER A 160 30.22 15.37 -4.50
CA SER A 160 31.53 15.11 -3.91
C SER A 160 31.69 15.73 -2.51
N LEU A 161 30.76 15.44 -1.61
CA LEU A 161 30.96 15.63 -0.17
C LEU A 161 32.08 14.69 0.26
N SER A 162 32.83 15.08 1.29
CA SER A 162 33.76 14.13 1.91
C SER A 162 32.95 12.89 2.30
N GLU A 163 33.50 11.70 2.01
CA GLU A 163 32.79 10.43 2.19
C GLU A 163 32.21 10.31 3.61
N GLU A 164 32.90 10.90 4.58
CA GLU A 164 32.53 10.92 5.98
C GLU A 164 31.37 11.88 6.30
N GLU A 165 31.35 13.10 5.75
CA GLU A 165 30.20 14.02 5.90
C GLU A 165 28.96 13.45 5.21
N ALA A 166 29.12 12.84 4.05
CA ALA A 166 28.04 12.16 3.34
C ALA A 166 27.49 10.96 4.13
N LYS A 167 28.36 10.21 4.82
CA LYS A 167 27.95 9.11 5.71
C LYS A 167 27.22 9.63 6.95
N ILE A 168 27.73 10.66 7.61
CA ILE A 168 27.12 11.26 8.79
C ILE A 168 25.74 11.85 8.46
N SER A 169 25.62 12.60 7.34
CA SER A 169 24.33 13.14 6.89
C SER A 169 23.35 12.01 6.57
N ARG A 170 23.76 11.00 5.80
CA ARG A 170 22.91 9.83 5.46
C ARG A 170 22.44 9.08 6.71
N ARG A 171 23.30 8.91 7.71
CA ARG A 171 22.94 8.28 8.99
C ARG A 171 21.93 9.12 9.77
N LYS A 172 22.12 10.44 9.84
CA LYS A 172 21.20 11.35 10.53
C LYS A 172 19.82 11.36 9.86
N ASP A 173 19.79 11.42 8.53
CA ASP A 173 18.54 11.45 7.75
C ASP A 173 17.81 10.09 7.82
N ALA A 174 18.54 8.98 7.75
CA ALA A 174 17.97 7.65 7.90
C ALA A 174 17.43 7.42 9.33
N ALA A 175 18.18 7.81 10.36
CA ALA A 175 17.73 7.68 11.74
C ALA A 175 16.46 8.52 12.01
N ALA A 176 16.39 9.73 11.45
CA ALA A 176 15.19 10.56 11.53
C ALA A 176 14.01 9.91 10.79
N PHE A 177 14.23 9.35 9.61
CA PHE A 177 13.20 8.63 8.84
C PHE A 177 12.67 7.40 9.59
N PHE A 178 13.55 6.55 10.14
CA PHE A 178 13.10 5.37 10.88
C PHE A 178 12.42 5.72 12.21
N ALA A 179 12.84 6.78 12.89
CA ALA A 179 12.13 7.27 14.09
C ALA A 179 10.73 7.79 13.75
N GLU A 180 10.56 8.43 12.59
CA GLU A 180 9.24 8.86 12.09
C GLU A 180 8.34 7.65 11.78
N MET A 181 8.87 6.64 11.08
CA MET A 181 8.15 5.39 10.79
C MET A 181 7.78 4.62 12.06
N GLU A 182 8.69 4.54 13.03
CA GLU A 182 8.48 3.91 14.34
C GLU A 182 7.29 4.56 15.07
N ASN A 183 7.26 5.90 15.14
CA ASN A 183 6.16 6.65 15.74
C ASN A 183 4.82 6.42 15.01
N ILE A 184 4.83 6.38 13.67
CA ILE A 184 3.62 6.10 12.87
C ILE A 184 3.08 4.70 13.18
N PHE A 185 3.95 3.69 13.23
CA PHE A 185 3.55 2.32 13.51
C PHE A 185 3.11 2.11 14.96
N GLU A 186 3.75 2.79 15.92
CA GLU A 186 3.35 2.76 17.33
C GLU A 186 1.96 3.40 17.51
N GLN A 187 1.69 4.51 16.83
CA GLN A 187 0.35 5.13 16.82
C GLN A 187 -0.70 4.20 16.21
N LEU A 188 -0.42 3.60 15.05
CA LEU A 188 -1.33 2.64 14.40
C LEU A 188 -1.58 1.41 15.28
N SER A 189 -0.52 0.84 15.88
CA SER A 189 -0.65 -0.33 16.76
C SER A 189 -1.43 0.02 18.03
N SER A 190 -1.18 1.17 18.65
CA SER A 190 -1.92 1.65 19.82
C SER A 190 -3.41 1.80 19.53
N GLN A 191 -3.75 2.39 18.37
CA GLN A 191 -5.14 2.49 17.93
C GLN A 191 -5.77 1.12 17.69
N MET A 192 -5.07 0.24 16.98
CA MET A 192 -5.57 -1.10 16.71
C MET A 192 -5.77 -1.93 17.98
N CYS A 193 -4.92 -1.78 19.00
CA CYS A 193 -5.08 -2.43 20.30
C CYS A 193 -6.30 -1.91 21.10
N GLN A 194 -6.70 -0.65 20.90
CA GLN A 194 -7.92 -0.11 21.50
C GLN A 194 -9.19 -0.65 20.83
N MET A 195 -9.04 -1.22 19.64
CA MET A 195 -10.13 -1.69 18.82
C MET A 195 -10.16 -3.21 18.91
N ASP A 196 -10.98 -3.73 19.84
CA ASP A 196 -11.13 -5.16 20.16
C ASP A 196 -11.66 -6.02 18.98
N ILE A 197 -10.93 -6.07 17.88
CA ILE A 197 -11.25 -6.78 16.64
C ILE A 197 -10.21 -7.88 16.44
N PRO A 198 -10.60 -9.17 16.47
CA PRO A 198 -9.66 -10.28 16.32
C PRO A 198 -8.78 -10.20 15.07
N VAL A 199 -9.32 -9.65 13.96
CA VAL A 199 -8.60 -9.46 12.69
C VAL A 199 -7.50 -8.39 12.78
N LEU A 200 -7.65 -7.41 13.69
CA LEU A 200 -6.60 -6.43 13.96
C LEU A 200 -5.50 -6.96 14.87
N GLY A 201 -5.72 -8.08 15.58
CA GLY A 201 -4.69 -8.72 16.40
C GLY A 201 -3.46 -9.15 15.57
N ALA A 202 -3.69 -9.87 14.48
CA ALA A 202 -2.61 -10.29 13.56
C ALA A 202 -1.91 -9.09 12.89
N SER A 203 -2.69 -8.05 12.59
CA SER A 203 -2.17 -6.83 11.97
C SER A 203 -1.36 -6.00 12.98
N SER A 204 -1.75 -5.97 14.26
CA SER A 204 -1.00 -5.33 15.35
C SER A 204 0.33 -6.04 15.60
N GLU A 205 0.35 -7.37 15.54
CA GLU A 205 1.59 -8.16 15.63
C GLU A 205 2.54 -7.85 14.46
N CYS A 206 2.01 -7.69 13.24
CA CYS A 206 2.79 -7.24 12.07
C CYS A 206 3.36 -5.83 12.27
N LEU A 207 2.55 -4.89 12.78
CA LEU A 207 3.01 -3.53 13.07
C LEU A 207 4.08 -3.51 14.17
N GLY A 208 3.92 -4.30 15.23
CA GLY A 208 4.94 -4.47 16.27
C GLY A 208 6.24 -5.03 15.70
N GLY A 209 6.15 -5.98 14.76
CA GLY A 209 7.29 -6.45 13.98
C GLY A 209 7.96 -5.34 13.18
N LEU A 210 7.21 -4.49 12.49
CA LEU A 210 7.73 -3.36 11.73
C LEU A 210 8.37 -2.30 12.63
N VAL A 211 7.79 -2.00 13.80
CA VAL A 211 8.39 -1.15 14.84
C VAL A 211 9.76 -1.72 15.21
N SER A 212 9.81 -3.01 15.56
CA SER A 212 11.06 -3.67 15.94
C SER A 212 12.13 -3.59 14.83
N VAL A 213 11.73 -3.79 13.57
CA VAL A 213 12.63 -3.64 12.42
C VAL A 213 13.10 -2.19 12.26
N CYS A 214 12.23 -1.20 12.41
CA CYS A 214 12.61 0.22 12.35
C CYS A 214 13.60 0.57 13.47
N SER A 215 13.36 0.12 14.70
CA SER A 215 14.26 0.34 15.84
C SER A 215 15.62 -0.32 15.60
N GLN A 216 15.67 -1.51 14.98
CA GLN A 216 16.94 -2.16 14.63
C GLN A 216 17.68 -1.41 13.52
N LEU A 217 16.97 -1.01 12.45
CA LEU A 217 17.56 -0.28 11.31
C LEU A 217 18.14 1.07 11.74
N LYS A 218 17.53 1.73 12.72
CA LYS A 218 18.03 2.98 13.32
C LYS A 218 19.45 2.88 13.88
N HIS A 219 19.90 1.69 14.27
CA HIS A 219 21.20 1.46 14.88
C HIS A 219 22.26 0.88 13.94
N LEU A 220 21.90 0.55 12.69
CA LEU A 220 22.85 0.01 11.74
C LEU A 220 23.77 1.11 11.20
N ASP A 221 25.04 0.77 11.01
CA ASP A 221 26.06 1.64 10.42
C ASP A 221 25.76 2.02 8.96
N GLU A 222 24.98 1.19 8.27
CA GLU A 222 24.51 1.37 6.89
C GLU A 222 23.01 0.99 6.77
N PRO A 223 22.10 1.84 7.27
CA PRO A 223 20.67 1.54 7.30
C PRO A 223 20.06 1.36 5.90
N LEU A 224 20.72 1.88 4.87
CA LEU A 224 20.25 1.86 3.49
C LEU A 224 20.60 0.57 2.74
N LEU A 225 21.56 -0.24 3.21
CA LEU A 225 21.97 -1.48 2.51
C LEU A 225 20.96 -2.63 2.68
N ARG A 226 20.11 -2.56 3.71
CA ARG A 226 18.96 -3.47 3.92
C ARG A 226 17.62 -2.83 3.57
N LYS A 227 17.63 -1.71 2.84
CA LYS A 227 16.42 -0.98 2.46
C LYS A 227 15.44 -1.83 1.67
N GLU A 228 15.94 -2.65 0.75
CA GLU A 228 15.09 -3.55 -0.04
C GLU A 228 14.44 -4.62 0.84
N GLU A 229 15.18 -5.18 1.81
CA GLU A 229 14.62 -6.08 2.82
C GLU A 229 13.53 -5.38 3.65
N PHE A 230 13.77 -4.15 4.10
CA PHE A 230 12.77 -3.36 4.84
C PHE A 230 11.51 -3.09 4.03
N LEU A 231 11.67 -2.62 2.78
CA LEU A 231 10.53 -2.34 1.90
C LEU A 231 9.78 -3.63 1.54
N ASN A 232 10.49 -4.75 1.37
CA ASN A 232 9.84 -6.04 1.18
C ASN A 232 9.10 -6.49 2.44
N CYS A 233 9.64 -6.31 3.64
CA CYS A 233 8.93 -6.58 4.89
C CYS A 233 7.68 -5.69 5.04
N LEU A 234 7.80 -4.40 4.72
CA LEU A 234 6.69 -3.46 4.78
C LEU A 234 5.61 -3.79 3.75
N ARG A 235 6.00 -4.13 2.52
CA ARG A 235 5.10 -4.59 1.46
C ARG A 235 4.40 -5.89 1.84
N LEU A 236 5.12 -6.84 2.44
CA LEU A 236 4.54 -8.10 2.93
C LEU A 236 3.56 -7.87 4.08
N ALA A 237 3.88 -6.99 5.03
CA ALA A 237 3.00 -6.64 6.13
C ALA A 237 1.72 -5.94 5.64
N TYR A 238 1.85 -4.92 4.78
CA TYR A 238 0.71 -4.25 4.16
C TYR A 238 -0.12 -5.20 3.30
N GLY A 239 0.53 -6.02 2.47
CA GLY A 239 -0.16 -7.04 1.67
C GLY A 239 -0.93 -8.03 2.54
N SER A 240 -0.34 -8.50 3.64
CA SER A 240 -1.03 -9.39 4.59
C SER A 240 -2.22 -8.71 5.27
N MET A 241 -2.11 -7.43 5.65
CA MET A 241 -3.22 -6.67 6.23
C MET A 241 -4.37 -6.50 5.22
N LEU A 242 -4.04 -6.15 3.98
CA LEU A 242 -5.01 -6.01 2.90
C LEU A 242 -5.70 -7.34 2.58
N SER A 243 -4.96 -8.42 2.38
CA SER A 243 -5.55 -9.75 2.14
C SER A 243 -6.43 -10.23 3.32
N SER A 244 -6.07 -9.88 4.55
CA SER A 244 -6.89 -10.17 5.73
C SER A 244 -8.22 -9.41 5.70
N LEU A 245 -8.17 -8.10 5.42
CA LEU A 245 -9.37 -7.25 5.28
C LEU A 245 -10.24 -7.68 4.09
N GLU A 246 -9.65 -8.03 2.95
CA GLU A 246 -10.35 -8.58 1.80
C GLU A 246 -11.04 -9.90 2.14
N SER A 247 -10.37 -10.80 2.87
CA SER A 247 -10.98 -12.06 3.30
C SER A 247 -12.16 -11.84 4.25
N GLU A 248 -12.10 -10.82 5.10
CA GLU A 248 -13.21 -10.50 6.01
C GLU A 248 -14.36 -9.81 5.28
N ALA A 249 -14.06 -8.95 4.31
CA ALA A 249 -15.05 -8.37 3.40
C ALA A 249 -15.76 -9.45 2.56
N LEU A 250 -15.04 -10.46 2.09
CA LEU A 250 -15.63 -11.60 1.37
C LEU A 250 -16.56 -12.42 2.27
N LYS A 251 -16.15 -12.72 3.52
CA LYS A 251 -17.02 -13.40 4.50
C LYS A 251 -18.29 -12.59 4.77
N PHE A 252 -18.14 -11.28 4.92
CA PHE A 252 -19.28 -10.39 5.13
C PHE A 252 -20.23 -10.37 3.92
N ASN A 253 -19.69 -10.38 2.70
CA ASN A 253 -20.49 -10.46 1.49
C ASN A 253 -21.22 -11.81 1.35
N GLU A 254 -20.59 -12.90 1.77
CA GLU A 254 -21.22 -14.23 1.84
C GLU A 254 -22.37 -14.26 2.87
N GLU A 255 -22.15 -13.70 4.06
CA GLU A 255 -23.20 -13.53 5.09
C GLU A 255 -24.38 -12.69 4.56
N LEU A 256 -24.09 -11.59 3.87
CA LEU A 256 -25.10 -10.73 3.25
C LEU A 256 -25.86 -11.48 2.13
N SER A 257 -25.16 -12.26 1.30
CA SER A 257 -25.77 -13.07 0.24
C SER A 257 -26.69 -14.15 0.82
N ASN A 258 -26.25 -14.82 1.89
CA ASN A 258 -27.07 -15.81 2.61
C ASN A 258 -28.30 -15.17 3.23
N SER A 259 -28.18 -13.97 3.80
CA SER A 259 -29.32 -13.20 4.33
C SER A 259 -30.30 -12.78 3.21
N LYS A 260 -29.78 -12.37 2.04
CA LYS A 260 -30.61 -12.09 0.86
C LYS A 260 -31.35 -13.33 0.36
N GLU A 261 -30.70 -14.50 0.34
CA GLU A 261 -31.36 -15.76 -0.01
C GLU A 261 -32.48 -16.10 0.98
N LYS A 262 -32.24 -15.95 2.30
CA LYS A 262 -33.28 -16.09 3.33
C LYS A 262 -34.44 -15.12 3.09
N ALA A 263 -34.16 -13.86 2.73
CA ALA A 263 -35.20 -12.89 2.38
C ALA A 263 -36.01 -13.34 1.13
N CYS A 264 -35.37 -13.90 0.10
CA CYS A 264 -36.09 -14.47 -1.05
C CYS A 264 -36.97 -15.68 -0.66
N THR A 265 -36.55 -16.50 0.32
CA THR A 265 -37.41 -17.58 0.82
C THR A 265 -38.65 -17.07 1.55
N ILE A 266 -38.58 -15.91 2.21
CA ILE A 266 -39.74 -15.23 2.81
C ILE A 266 -40.77 -14.88 1.73
N ASP A 267 -40.33 -14.33 0.59
CA ASP A 267 -41.22 -14.01 -0.52
C ASP A 267 -41.88 -15.24 -1.14
N ALA A 268 -41.13 -16.34 -1.27
CA ALA A 268 -41.68 -17.61 -1.75
C ALA A 268 -42.71 -18.21 -0.78
N LEU A 269 -42.46 -18.13 0.53
CA LEU A 269 -43.41 -18.55 1.56
C LEU A 269 -44.65 -17.65 1.60
N LYS A 270 -44.49 -16.34 1.38
CA LYS A 270 -45.58 -15.38 1.24
C LYS A 270 -46.50 -15.73 0.07
N ALA A 271 -45.95 -16.08 -1.08
CA ALA A 271 -46.73 -16.53 -2.24
C ALA A 271 -47.54 -17.81 -1.94
N ARG A 272 -46.98 -18.71 -1.12
CA ARG A 272 -47.69 -19.94 -0.66
C ARG A 272 -48.76 -19.66 0.39
N LEU A 273 -48.56 -18.67 1.27
CA LEU A 273 -49.53 -18.29 2.31
C LEU A 273 -50.87 -17.83 1.69
N VAL A 274 -50.83 -17.13 0.56
CA VAL A 274 -52.03 -16.67 -0.18
C VAL A 274 -52.89 -17.85 -0.70
N SER A 275 -52.34 -19.07 -0.75
CA SER A 275 -52.99 -20.24 -1.35
C SER A 275 -53.68 -21.19 -0.35
N ASN A 276 -53.43 -21.13 0.96
CA ASN A 276 -53.78 -22.24 1.85
C ASN A 276 -54.25 -21.83 3.25
N ASP A 277 -55.57 -21.70 3.43
CA ASP A 277 -56.21 -21.09 4.61
C ASP A 277 -56.12 -21.92 5.91
N SER A 278 -55.86 -23.24 5.83
CA SER A 278 -55.78 -24.14 6.98
C SER A 278 -54.35 -24.40 7.48
N GLN A 279 -53.33 -24.09 6.67
CA GLN A 279 -51.91 -24.16 7.07
C GLN A 279 -51.38 -22.81 7.59
N THR A 280 -52.21 -21.77 7.59
CA THR A 280 -51.85 -20.39 7.89
C THR A 280 -51.16 -20.23 9.25
N GLN A 281 -51.60 -20.91 10.31
CA GLN A 281 -50.95 -20.78 11.64
C GLN A 281 -49.54 -21.39 11.68
N MET A 282 -49.33 -22.59 11.13
CA MET A 282 -47.98 -23.18 11.10
C MET A 282 -47.05 -22.39 10.19
N LEU A 283 -47.56 -21.91 9.05
CA LEU A 283 -46.77 -21.08 8.15
C LEU A 283 -46.45 -19.71 8.77
N HIS A 284 -47.37 -19.12 9.53
CA HIS A 284 -47.14 -17.87 10.25
C HIS A 284 -46.07 -18.02 11.33
N ILE A 285 -46.08 -19.10 12.12
CA ILE A 285 -45.00 -19.39 13.09
C ILE A 285 -43.65 -19.60 12.39
N ALA A 286 -43.65 -20.31 11.25
CA ALA A 286 -42.43 -20.53 10.47
C ALA A 286 -41.88 -19.22 9.88
N LEU A 287 -42.76 -18.38 9.33
CA LEU A 287 -42.42 -17.05 8.82
C LEU A 287 -41.89 -16.16 9.94
N GLN A 288 -42.53 -16.12 11.11
CA GLN A 288 -42.07 -15.32 12.23
C GLN A 288 -40.65 -15.72 12.68
N LYS A 289 -40.39 -17.02 12.82
CA LYS A 289 -39.04 -17.51 13.16
C LYS A 289 -37.99 -17.13 12.10
N LEU A 290 -38.38 -17.14 10.83
CA LEU A 290 -37.52 -16.73 9.74
C LEU A 290 -37.26 -15.21 9.76
N PHE A 291 -38.28 -14.41 10.03
CA PHE A 291 -38.12 -12.96 10.24
C PHE A 291 -37.23 -12.64 11.44
N ASP A 292 -37.45 -13.28 12.58
CA ASP A 292 -36.63 -13.10 13.78
C ASP A 292 -35.16 -13.48 13.51
N SER A 293 -34.92 -14.57 12.77
CA SER A 293 -33.57 -14.97 12.36
C SER A 293 -32.92 -13.96 11.41
N VAL A 294 -33.65 -13.46 10.43
CA VAL A 294 -33.13 -12.47 9.47
C VAL A 294 -32.86 -11.14 10.18
N ALA A 295 -33.74 -10.69 11.06
CA ALA A 295 -33.54 -9.49 11.86
C ALA A 295 -32.29 -9.61 12.75
N HIS A 296 -32.10 -10.75 13.41
CA HIS A 296 -30.89 -11.02 14.20
C HIS A 296 -29.61 -10.99 13.34
N ASP A 297 -29.62 -11.61 12.16
CA ASP A 297 -28.49 -11.57 11.23
C ASP A 297 -28.20 -10.13 10.78
N PHE A 298 -29.24 -9.32 10.51
CA PHE A 298 -29.10 -7.90 10.15
C PHE A 298 -28.52 -7.06 11.29
N ASP A 299 -28.97 -7.26 12.54
CA ASP A 299 -28.42 -6.56 13.71
C ASP A 299 -26.94 -6.90 13.90
N GLN A 300 -26.57 -8.17 13.72
CA GLN A 300 -25.17 -8.62 13.80
C GLN A 300 -24.32 -7.99 12.69
N ILE A 301 -24.83 -7.97 11.46
CA ILE A 301 -24.21 -7.31 10.31
C ILE A 301 -24.02 -5.82 10.58
N GLN A 302 -25.05 -5.12 11.08
CA GLN A 302 -25.01 -3.69 11.35
C GLN A 302 -24.02 -3.37 12.48
N TYR A 303 -23.97 -4.19 13.53
CA TYR A 303 -22.98 -4.09 14.59
C TYR A 303 -21.54 -4.21 14.05
N ARG A 304 -21.28 -5.21 13.21
CA ARG A 304 -19.96 -5.38 12.56
C ARG A 304 -19.60 -4.21 11.65
N LEU A 305 -20.56 -3.72 10.85
CA LEU A 305 -20.35 -2.54 10.00
C LEU A 305 -20.02 -1.29 10.82
N CYS A 306 -20.76 -1.01 11.90
CA CYS A 306 -20.44 0.11 12.80
C CYS A 306 -19.01 -0.01 13.37
N LYS A 307 -18.58 -1.24 13.69
CA LYS A 307 -17.22 -1.51 14.16
C LYS A 307 -16.17 -1.19 13.09
N PHE A 308 -16.40 -1.59 11.84
CA PHE A 308 -15.52 -1.25 10.71
C PHE A 308 -15.52 0.25 10.37
N GLU A 309 -16.67 0.92 10.45
CA GLU A 309 -16.75 2.37 10.24
C GLU A 309 -15.92 3.14 11.28
N SER A 310 -15.95 2.71 12.54
CA SER A 310 -15.07 3.24 13.60
C SER A 310 -13.60 3.05 13.23
N VAL A 311 -13.21 1.84 12.81
CA VAL A 311 -11.83 1.52 12.40
C VAL A 311 -11.33 2.43 11.30
N ILE A 312 -12.15 2.59 10.26
CA ILE A 312 -11.81 3.41 9.10
C ILE A 312 -11.76 4.89 9.50
N GLY A 313 -12.62 5.33 10.42
CA GLY A 313 -12.57 6.67 11.00
C GLY A 313 -11.25 6.95 11.73
N ASP A 314 -10.79 6.00 12.54
CA ASP A 314 -9.54 6.10 13.28
C ASP A 314 -8.33 6.11 12.32
N MET A 315 -8.28 5.18 11.37
CA MET A 315 -7.23 5.14 10.33
C MET A 315 -7.20 6.42 9.49
N ARG A 316 -8.37 6.97 9.10
CA ARG A 316 -8.44 8.25 8.38
C ARG A 316 -7.88 9.40 9.19
N SER A 317 -8.14 9.43 10.49
CA SER A 317 -7.62 10.44 11.41
C SER A 317 -6.10 10.36 11.50
N SER A 318 -5.53 9.17 11.65
CA SER A 318 -4.07 8.94 11.69
C SER A 318 -3.40 9.31 10.37
N LEU A 319 -4.02 8.96 9.25
CA LEU A 319 -3.54 9.36 7.94
C LEU A 319 -3.67 10.88 7.69
N SER A 320 -4.57 11.57 8.39
CA SER A 320 -4.65 13.04 8.33
C SER A 320 -3.53 13.67 9.15
N GLN A 321 -3.23 13.11 10.33
CA GLN A 321 -2.12 13.55 11.17
C GLN A 321 -0.77 13.34 10.47
N LEU A 322 -0.61 12.20 9.80
CA LEU A 322 0.58 11.90 8.99
C LEU A 322 0.76 12.88 7.83
N ASP A 323 -0.32 13.24 7.13
CA ASP A 323 -0.21 14.20 6.03
C ASP A 323 0.19 15.60 6.55
N SER A 324 -0.37 16.04 7.68
CA SER A 324 0.04 17.28 8.35
C SER A 324 1.52 17.25 8.76
N ALA A 325 2.00 16.15 9.34
CA ALA A 325 3.42 16.00 9.71
C ALA A 325 4.34 16.01 8.48
N LEU A 326 3.91 15.38 7.37
CA LEU A 326 4.66 15.39 6.11
C LEU A 326 4.68 16.79 5.47
N GLN A 327 3.61 17.57 5.59
CA GLN A 327 3.58 18.98 5.14
C GLN A 327 4.52 19.85 5.97
N GLU A 328 4.53 19.70 7.29
CA GLU A 328 5.47 20.38 8.19
C GLU A 328 6.92 20.05 7.84
N LYS A 329 7.22 18.76 7.61
CA LYS A 329 8.55 18.32 7.17
C LYS A 329 8.94 18.89 5.81
N HIS A 330 7.99 19.00 4.87
CA HIS A 330 8.26 19.63 3.58
C HIS A 330 8.61 21.11 3.74
N SER A 331 7.92 21.84 4.63
CA SER A 331 8.28 23.21 5.01
C SER A 331 9.70 23.28 5.57
N LEU A 332 10.04 22.43 6.53
CA LEU A 332 11.38 22.38 7.11
C LEU A 332 12.47 22.02 6.08
N SER A 333 12.16 21.13 5.13
CA SER A 333 13.07 20.77 4.03
C SER A 333 13.31 21.94 3.08
N GLN A 334 12.30 22.76 2.81
CA GLN A 334 12.45 23.99 2.03
C GLN A 334 13.32 25.02 2.77
N ASP A 335 13.10 25.17 4.08
CA ASP A 335 13.92 26.05 4.93
C ASP A 335 15.39 25.60 4.98
N LEU A 336 15.64 24.29 5.12
CA LEU A 336 17.00 23.73 5.07
C LEU A 336 17.67 23.96 3.71
N THR A 337 16.92 23.85 2.61
CA THR A 337 17.46 24.11 1.26
C THR A 337 17.82 25.60 1.09
N SER A 338 16.97 26.50 1.62
CA SER A 338 17.24 27.95 1.67
C SER A 338 18.47 28.29 2.50
N LEU A 339 18.63 27.66 3.67
CA LEU A 339 19.80 27.81 4.53
C LEU A 339 21.09 27.27 3.87
N ARG A 340 21.02 26.13 3.17
CA ARG A 340 22.16 25.58 2.43
C ARG A 340 22.63 26.53 1.34
N ALA A 341 21.71 27.06 0.53
CA ALA A 341 22.05 28.05 -0.50
C ALA A 341 22.67 29.33 0.10
N ARG A 342 22.18 29.78 1.26
CA ARG A 342 22.79 30.90 2.00
C ARG A 342 24.20 30.58 2.48
N ASN A 343 24.45 29.36 2.96
CA ASN A 343 25.77 28.94 3.43
C ASN A 343 26.78 28.85 2.28
N GLU A 344 26.38 28.27 1.14
CA GLU A 344 27.20 28.24 -0.08
C GLU A 344 27.58 29.66 -0.54
N ASN A 345 26.63 30.61 -0.50
CA ASN A 345 26.91 32.01 -0.83
C ASN A 345 27.93 32.64 0.13
N LEU A 346 27.78 32.41 1.45
CA LEU A 346 28.74 32.89 2.46
C LEU A 346 30.14 32.28 2.28
N GLU A 347 30.23 31.01 1.92
CA GLU A 347 31.51 30.33 1.61
C GLU A 347 32.19 30.96 0.39
N THR A 348 31.44 31.29 -0.66
CA THR A 348 32.00 32.00 -1.83
C THR A 348 32.47 33.41 -1.50
N GLU A 349 31.73 34.14 -0.63
CA GLU A 349 32.12 35.46 -0.15
C GLU A 349 33.42 35.38 0.68
N MET A 350 33.51 34.41 1.59
CA MET A 350 34.69 34.16 2.40
C MET A 350 35.92 33.83 1.52
N LEU A 351 35.76 32.96 0.52
CA LEU A 351 36.85 32.65 -0.43
C LEU A 351 37.28 33.87 -1.25
N SER A 352 36.33 34.73 -1.64
CA SER A 352 36.64 36.00 -2.30
C SER A 352 37.44 36.94 -1.37
N LYS A 353 37.03 37.06 -0.12
CA LYS A 353 37.72 37.87 0.90
C LYS A 353 39.10 37.33 1.26
N GLN A 354 39.26 36.01 1.28
CA GLN A 354 40.56 35.36 1.48
C GLN A 354 41.52 35.69 0.33
N LYS A 355 41.06 35.69 -0.93
CA LYS A 355 41.86 36.10 -2.09
C LYS A 355 42.23 37.58 -2.04
N GLU A 356 41.30 38.44 -1.61
CA GLU A 356 41.55 39.87 -1.39
C GLU A 356 42.65 40.10 -0.33
N LEU A 357 42.59 39.37 0.79
CA LEU A 357 43.64 39.41 1.82
C LEU A 357 45.00 38.90 1.32
N GLU A 358 45.03 37.85 0.51
CA GLU A 358 46.29 37.33 -0.03
C GLU A 358 46.91 38.30 -1.06
N LEU A 359 46.08 38.98 -1.87
CA LEU A 359 46.53 40.08 -2.73
C LEU A 359 47.12 41.22 -1.90
N LEU A 360 46.47 41.64 -0.81
CA LEU A 360 46.98 42.69 0.08
C LEU A 360 48.31 42.29 0.75
N ARG A 361 48.47 41.03 1.16
CA ARG A 361 49.74 40.52 1.70
C ARG A 361 50.84 40.56 0.65
N ARG A 362 50.56 40.16 -0.58
CA ARG A 362 51.54 40.28 -1.68
C ARG A 362 51.91 41.73 -1.90
N THR A 363 50.95 42.65 -2.06
CA THR A 363 51.28 44.07 -2.26
C THR A 363 52.07 44.68 -1.10
N SER A 364 51.83 44.25 0.14
CA SER A 364 52.61 44.70 1.31
C SER A 364 54.09 44.29 1.21
N VAL A 365 54.37 43.04 0.82
CA VAL A 365 55.75 42.55 0.66
C VAL A 365 56.51 43.32 -0.44
N TRP A 366 55.81 43.73 -1.50
CA TRP A 366 56.41 44.56 -2.54
C TRP A 366 56.75 45.97 -2.02
N SER A 367 55.88 46.56 -1.19
CA SER A 367 56.16 47.86 -0.55
C SER A 367 57.36 47.80 0.40
N ASP A 368 57.49 46.70 1.16
CA ASP A 368 58.63 46.51 2.07
C ASP A 368 59.94 46.30 1.27
N TRP A 369 59.90 45.53 0.18
CA TRP A 369 61.05 45.31 -0.70
C TRP A 369 61.49 46.61 -1.39
N GLU A 370 60.55 47.44 -1.85
CA GLU A 370 60.85 48.75 -2.45
C GLU A 370 61.46 49.72 -1.42
N GLN A 371 61.05 49.65 -0.15
CA GLN A 371 61.68 50.42 0.93
C GLN A 371 63.09 49.94 1.26
N ASP A 372 63.33 48.62 1.30
CA ASP A 372 64.65 48.05 1.57
C ASP A 372 65.64 48.31 0.42
N GLU A 373 65.20 48.23 -0.84
CA GLU A 373 66.04 48.50 -2.01
C GLU A 373 66.40 50.00 -2.12
N LEU A 374 65.49 50.90 -1.71
CA LEU A 374 65.77 52.34 -1.60
C LEU A 374 66.61 52.71 -0.37
N ALA A 375 66.62 51.87 0.68
CA ALA A 375 67.43 52.07 1.88
C ALA A 375 68.85 51.50 1.78
N ALA A 376 69.14 50.68 0.76
CA ALA A 376 70.48 50.12 0.55
C ALA A 376 71.50 51.23 0.18
N PRO A 377 72.55 51.44 0.99
CA PRO A 377 73.54 52.48 0.72
C PRO A 377 74.36 52.13 -0.54
N VAL A 378 74.40 53.07 -1.49
CA VAL A 378 75.17 53.01 -2.74
C VAL A 378 76.66 53.18 -2.43
N ASP A 379 77.29 52.15 -1.86
CA ASP A 379 78.74 52.12 -1.62
C ASP A 379 79.28 50.72 -1.98
N GLY A 380 79.78 50.52 -3.21
CA GLY A 380 80.30 49.19 -3.58
C GLY A 380 80.77 48.95 -5.01
N ILE A 381 81.55 49.86 -5.63
CA ILE A 381 82.30 49.56 -6.88
C ILE A 381 83.60 48.78 -6.63
N SER A 382 83.95 48.42 -5.40
CA SER A 382 85.27 47.88 -5.11
C SER A 382 85.21 46.54 -4.38
N THR A 383 85.92 45.54 -4.91
CA THR A 383 86.39 44.32 -4.20
C THR A 383 85.40 43.15 -4.24
N LEU A 384 85.41 42.24 -5.23
CA LEU A 384 86.48 41.31 -5.65
C LEU A 384 86.94 40.36 -4.52
N CYS A 385 86.61 39.08 -4.67
CA CYS A 385 87.37 37.92 -4.20
C CYS A 385 87.82 37.86 -2.74
N THR A 386 86.97 37.35 -1.83
CA THR A 386 87.34 36.56 -0.64
C THR A 386 86.04 36.32 0.14
N ILE A 387 85.46 35.12 0.26
CA ILE A 387 85.82 34.13 1.27
C ILE A 387 84.92 32.89 1.08
N PHE A 388 85.58 31.77 0.83
CA PHE A 388 85.14 30.40 0.91
C PHE A 388 85.21 29.97 2.40
N LEU A 389 84.21 29.22 2.89
CA LEU A 389 84.25 28.31 4.06
C LEU A 389 84.41 28.91 5.48
N GLY A 390 83.51 28.52 6.40
CA GLY A 390 83.86 28.35 7.82
C GLY A 390 82.79 28.69 8.87
N SER A 391 82.16 27.63 9.40
CA SER A 391 81.89 27.41 10.84
C SER A 391 80.75 28.14 11.59
N SER A 392 79.90 27.27 12.19
CA SER A 392 78.88 27.42 13.26
C SER A 392 79.47 27.84 14.63
N PRO A 393 78.75 27.85 15.80
CA PRO A 393 77.35 28.18 16.18
C PRO A 393 77.28 29.22 17.36
N ARG A 394 76.05 29.65 17.75
CA ARG A 394 75.49 29.75 19.14
C ARG A 394 74.69 31.02 19.49
N GLU A 395 73.61 30.72 20.22
CA GLU A 395 73.01 31.43 21.37
C GLU A 395 71.98 32.56 21.16
N THR A 396 70.83 32.31 21.82
CA THR A 396 69.61 33.10 22.05
C THR A 396 69.83 34.35 22.91
N PRO A 397 68.79 35.21 23.06
CA PRO A 397 68.17 35.28 24.39
C PRO A 397 66.63 35.43 24.43
N ASP A 398 66.09 34.92 25.53
CA ASP A 398 64.72 35.10 26.07
C ASP A 398 64.36 36.55 26.38
N LEU A 399 63.04 36.85 26.34
CA LEU A 399 62.24 37.75 27.22
C LEU A 399 60.85 37.90 26.56
N GLY A 400 59.77 37.31 27.08
CA GLY A 400 58.84 37.89 28.08
C GLY A 400 57.87 38.90 27.40
N THR A 401 56.55 38.91 27.53
CA THR A 401 55.59 38.35 28.49
C THR A 401 54.16 38.74 28.02
N ASN A 402 53.17 37.90 28.35
CA ASN A 402 51.76 38.21 28.66
C ASN A 402 50.81 38.79 27.59
N ALA A 403 49.76 38.03 27.23
CA ALA A 403 48.37 38.34 27.65
C ALA A 403 47.33 37.30 27.15
N HIS A 404 46.67 36.66 28.13
CA HIS A 404 45.27 36.20 28.21
C HIS A 404 44.43 35.90 26.96
N ARG A 405 43.90 34.66 26.88
CA ARG A 405 42.47 34.31 27.11
C ARG A 405 42.19 32.78 26.98
N PRO A 406 41.04 32.27 27.48
CA PRO A 406 40.98 31.03 28.26
C PRO A 406 40.26 29.84 27.58
N ARG A 407 40.67 28.64 28.01
CA ARG A 407 39.84 27.53 28.59
C ARG A 407 38.45 27.26 27.97
N ASP A 408 38.30 26.14 27.28
CA ASP A 408 37.64 24.93 27.82
C ASP A 408 37.67 23.76 26.80
N ASP A 409 37.40 22.55 27.32
CA ASP A 409 37.03 21.31 26.61
C ASP A 409 38.13 20.33 26.16
N THR A 410 38.85 19.81 27.15
CA THR A 410 39.35 18.41 27.14
C THR A 410 38.43 17.54 27.98
N TYR A 411 37.44 16.92 27.32
CA TYR A 411 36.64 15.79 27.81
C TYR A 411 36.43 14.87 26.59
N GLU A 412 36.35 13.54 26.79
CA GLU A 412 36.14 12.50 25.75
C GLU A 412 37.39 11.99 24.98
N ARG A 413 38.42 11.51 25.69
CA ARG A 413 39.47 10.64 25.11
C ARG A 413 39.60 9.25 25.75
N ASP A 414 38.58 8.79 26.48
CA ASP A 414 38.70 7.62 27.36
C ASP A 414 37.53 6.60 27.28
N LYS A 415 36.94 6.43 26.09
CA LYS A 415 35.83 5.47 25.86
C LYS A 415 36.00 4.50 24.68
N VAL A 416 37.22 4.33 24.16
CA VAL A 416 37.51 3.44 23.01
C VAL A 416 37.99 2.02 23.44
N GLY A 417 37.94 1.69 24.74
CA GLY A 417 38.58 0.49 25.30
C GLY A 417 37.69 -0.64 25.83
N ARG A 418 36.36 -0.62 25.68
CA ARG A 418 35.48 -1.62 26.35
C ARG A 418 34.23 -2.03 25.58
N ILE A 419 34.33 -2.59 24.36
CA ILE A 419 33.28 -3.46 23.81
C ILE A 419 33.93 -4.60 23.00
N THR A 420 34.63 -5.48 23.71
CA THR A 420 35.08 -6.79 23.21
C THR A 420 34.62 -7.85 24.21
N SER A 421 33.30 -8.08 24.32
CA SER A 421 32.74 -9.20 25.10
C SER A 421 31.21 -9.33 24.96
N TYR A 422 30.72 -9.73 23.79
CA TYR A 422 29.44 -10.46 23.64
C TYR A 422 29.65 -11.40 22.44
N ALA A 423 30.26 -12.57 22.65
CA ALA A 423 29.57 -13.79 23.05
C ALA A 423 28.38 -14.09 22.13
N ARG A 424 28.66 -14.98 21.16
CA ARG A 424 27.70 -15.84 20.43
C ARG A 424 26.36 -15.95 21.15
N ILE A 425 25.30 -15.40 20.54
CA ILE A 425 23.94 -15.85 20.81
C ILE A 425 23.47 -16.53 19.54
N ASP A 426 23.57 -17.87 19.57
CA ASP A 426 22.90 -18.77 18.63
C ASP A 426 21.39 -18.55 18.75
N PHE A 427 20.78 -17.94 17.73
CA PHE A 427 19.32 -17.93 17.59
C PHE A 427 18.87 -19.28 17.03
N GLY A 428 18.71 -20.25 17.93
CA GLY A 428 17.83 -21.39 17.74
C GLY A 428 16.37 -20.94 17.79
N LEU A 429 15.84 -20.49 16.65
CA LEU A 429 14.41 -20.44 16.38
C LEU A 429 14.14 -21.30 15.15
N THR A 430 14.06 -22.61 15.42
CA THR A 430 13.59 -23.63 14.50
C THR A 430 12.08 -23.46 14.32
N ILE A 431 11.66 -22.47 13.51
CA ILE A 431 10.33 -22.49 12.89
C ILE A 431 10.54 -23.10 11.51
N GLY A 432 10.28 -24.41 11.45
CA GLY A 432 10.42 -25.20 10.23
C GLY A 432 9.52 -24.68 9.12
N CYS A 433 10.11 -24.12 8.07
CA CYS A 433 9.46 -23.99 6.78
C CYS A 433 10.44 -24.43 5.69
N HIS A 434 10.34 -25.70 5.32
CA HIS A 434 11.18 -26.40 4.33
C HIS A 434 10.95 -25.97 2.86
N CYS A 435 10.56 -24.71 2.59
CA CYS A 435 10.09 -24.31 1.26
C CYS A 435 11.14 -23.58 0.39
N SER A 436 12.18 -22.98 0.97
CA SER A 436 13.13 -22.14 0.21
C SER A 436 14.32 -22.90 -0.42
N THR A 437 14.69 -24.08 0.10
CA THR A 437 15.81 -24.88 -0.45
C THR A 437 15.40 -25.73 -1.67
N LEU A 438 14.11 -26.07 -1.80
CA LEU A 438 13.61 -26.78 -2.99
C LEU A 438 13.41 -25.82 -4.18
N TYR A 439 12.99 -24.57 -3.95
CA TYR A 439 12.73 -23.61 -5.02
C TYR A 439 14.02 -23.10 -5.71
N SER A 440 15.09 -22.91 -4.94
CA SER A 440 16.41 -22.51 -5.46
C SER A 440 17.16 -23.67 -6.13
N ALA A 441 17.00 -24.91 -5.64
CA ALA A 441 17.52 -26.10 -6.31
C ALA A 441 16.75 -26.42 -7.61
N PHE A 442 15.43 -26.17 -7.67
CA PHE A 442 14.61 -26.40 -8.86
C PHE A 442 14.89 -25.34 -9.96
N GLN A 443 15.04 -24.05 -9.62
CA GLN A 443 15.38 -23.02 -10.61
C GLN A 443 16.82 -23.13 -11.15
N ALA A 444 17.79 -23.56 -10.34
CA ALA A 444 19.15 -23.82 -10.80
C ALA A 444 19.24 -25.05 -11.72
N GLN A 445 18.31 -25.99 -11.58
CA GLN A 445 18.18 -27.18 -12.43
C GLN A 445 17.40 -26.92 -13.72
N GLU A 446 16.43 -25.98 -13.73
CA GLU A 446 15.70 -25.60 -14.95
C GLU A 446 16.48 -24.66 -15.88
N ARG A 447 17.29 -23.73 -15.35
CA ARG A 447 18.13 -22.86 -16.21
C ARG A 447 19.22 -23.62 -16.97
N LYS A 448 19.61 -24.82 -16.50
CA LYS A 448 20.53 -25.68 -17.25
C LYS A 448 19.84 -26.63 -18.24
N ARG A 449 18.50 -26.68 -18.27
CA ARG A 449 17.74 -27.54 -19.20
C ARG A 449 17.12 -26.82 -20.39
N PHE A 450 16.98 -25.49 -20.35
CA PHE A 450 16.36 -24.74 -21.45
C PHE A 450 17.33 -24.13 -22.48
N ASP A 451 18.64 -24.08 -22.19
CA ASP A 451 19.63 -23.51 -23.11
C ASP A 451 20.24 -24.53 -24.11
N SER A 452 19.71 -25.76 -24.18
CA SER A 452 20.16 -26.76 -25.17
C SER A 452 19.03 -27.40 -26.00
N VAL A 453 17.86 -26.75 -26.10
CA VAL A 453 16.82 -27.24 -27.01
C VAL A 453 17.17 -26.80 -28.42
N ASP A 454 17.83 -27.69 -29.13
CA ASP A 454 17.98 -27.68 -30.58
C ASP A 454 16.68 -27.20 -31.23
N PHE A 455 16.79 -26.12 -31.98
CA PHE A 455 15.72 -25.59 -32.83
C PHE A 455 15.21 -26.71 -33.73
N HIS A 456 14.09 -27.31 -33.35
CA HIS A 456 13.44 -28.35 -34.14
C HIS A 456 13.05 -27.69 -35.49
N PRO A 457 13.55 -28.17 -36.64
CA PRO A 457 13.36 -27.53 -37.96
C PRO A 457 11.92 -27.67 -38.51
N LEU A 458 10.95 -27.85 -37.62
CA LEU A 458 9.54 -28.01 -37.92
C LEU A 458 8.68 -26.86 -37.37
N PHE A 459 9.29 -25.92 -36.63
CA PHE A 459 8.60 -24.69 -36.27
C PHE A 459 8.69 -23.70 -37.43
N ALA A 460 7.54 -23.12 -37.72
CA ALA A 460 7.19 -22.19 -38.78
C ALA A 460 8.32 -21.20 -39.16
N GLU A 461 8.36 -20.76 -40.43
CA GLU A 461 9.30 -19.71 -40.86
C GLU A 461 9.26 -18.52 -39.89
N PRO A 462 10.37 -17.76 -39.69
CA PRO A 462 10.41 -16.70 -38.67
C PRO A 462 9.20 -15.76 -38.70
N THR A 463 8.68 -15.47 -39.89
CA THR A 463 7.48 -14.65 -40.11
C THR A 463 6.20 -15.33 -39.64
N GLU A 464 6.05 -16.65 -39.84
CA GLU A 464 4.92 -17.43 -39.34
C GLU A 464 4.97 -17.59 -37.81
N ALA A 465 6.17 -17.73 -37.23
CA ALA A 465 6.34 -17.79 -35.78
C ALA A 465 5.95 -16.46 -35.10
N GLU A 466 6.32 -15.32 -35.69
CA GLU A 466 5.91 -13.99 -35.23
C GLU A 466 4.39 -13.78 -35.40
N TYR A 467 3.82 -14.21 -36.52
CA TYR A 467 2.37 -14.18 -36.73
C TYR A 467 1.61 -15.01 -35.70
N LEU A 468 2.09 -16.22 -35.39
CA LEU A 468 1.51 -17.10 -34.38
C LEU A 468 1.62 -16.48 -32.98
N LYS A 469 2.75 -15.84 -32.66
CA LYS A 469 2.94 -15.12 -31.38
C LYS A 469 1.93 -13.98 -31.24
N ASN A 470 1.69 -13.21 -32.30
CA ASN A 470 0.70 -12.12 -32.29
C ASN A 470 -0.73 -12.64 -32.17
N ILE A 471 -1.08 -13.74 -32.85
CA ILE A 471 -2.38 -14.41 -32.71
C ILE A 471 -2.60 -14.94 -31.31
N LEU A 472 -1.61 -15.63 -30.74
CA LEU A 472 -1.68 -16.17 -29.37
C LEU A 472 -1.80 -15.05 -28.35
N TYR A 473 -0.99 -14.00 -28.48
CA TYR A 473 -1.07 -12.83 -27.62
C TYR A 473 -2.47 -12.24 -27.66
N ARG A 474 -2.99 -11.93 -28.85
CA ARG A 474 -4.34 -11.37 -29.03
C ARG A 474 -5.43 -12.30 -28.49
N TYR A 475 -5.32 -13.60 -28.72
CA TYR A 475 -6.27 -14.58 -28.19
C TYR A 475 -6.19 -14.72 -26.66
N MET A 476 -5.03 -14.49 -26.04
CA MET A 476 -4.86 -14.58 -24.60
C MET A 476 -5.24 -13.29 -23.86
N THR A 477 -5.09 -12.12 -24.50
CA THR A 477 -5.37 -10.82 -23.89
C THR A 477 -6.75 -10.27 -24.22
N GLU A 478 -7.24 -10.46 -25.45
CA GLU A 478 -8.47 -9.83 -25.94
C GLU A 478 -9.64 -10.81 -26.14
N ARG A 479 -9.50 -12.06 -25.67
CA ARG A 479 -10.47 -13.15 -25.92
C ARG A 479 -11.92 -12.76 -25.69
N GLU A 480 -12.17 -12.03 -24.60
CA GLU A 480 -13.51 -11.65 -24.13
C GLU A 480 -14.10 -10.49 -24.94
N LEU A 481 -13.26 -9.61 -25.47
CA LEU A 481 -13.65 -8.46 -26.31
C LEU A 481 -13.90 -8.85 -27.77
N LEU A 482 -13.31 -9.96 -28.23
CA LEU A 482 -13.38 -10.42 -29.62
C LEU A 482 -14.75 -11.00 -30.02
N GLY A 483 -15.61 -11.39 -29.07
CA GLY A 483 -16.94 -11.93 -29.36
C GLY A 483 -16.90 -13.18 -30.25
N ARG A 484 -17.35 -13.07 -31.51
CA ARG A 484 -17.28 -14.18 -32.50
C ARG A 484 -15.89 -14.36 -33.11
N GLU A 485 -15.03 -13.35 -33.03
CA GLU A 485 -13.66 -13.44 -33.56
C GLU A 485 -12.77 -14.35 -32.72
N SER A 486 -13.11 -14.58 -31.44
CA SER A 486 -12.36 -15.49 -30.57
C SER A 486 -12.41 -16.92 -31.09
N VAL A 487 -13.55 -17.37 -31.62
CA VAL A 487 -13.73 -18.68 -32.30
C VAL A 487 -12.84 -18.78 -33.54
N THR A 488 -12.67 -17.67 -34.27
CA THR A 488 -11.81 -17.63 -35.46
C THR A 488 -10.33 -17.74 -35.09
N LEU A 489 -9.90 -17.03 -34.04
CA LEU A 489 -8.54 -17.16 -33.52
C LEU A 489 -8.25 -18.54 -32.94
N ALA A 490 -9.20 -19.12 -32.18
CA ALA A 490 -9.08 -20.48 -31.68
C ALA A 490 -8.90 -21.49 -32.82
N LYS A 491 -9.61 -21.30 -33.94
CA LYS A 491 -9.45 -22.11 -35.15
C LYS A 491 -8.08 -21.93 -35.82
N ALA A 492 -7.58 -20.69 -35.88
CA ALA A 492 -6.24 -20.40 -36.41
C ALA A 492 -5.14 -21.03 -35.56
N ILE A 493 -5.22 -20.90 -34.23
CA ILE A 493 -4.28 -21.52 -33.29
C ILE A 493 -4.31 -23.04 -33.44
N ALA A 494 -5.51 -23.64 -33.48
CA ALA A 494 -5.66 -25.08 -33.66
C ALA A 494 -5.03 -25.58 -34.98
N ALA A 495 -5.14 -24.79 -36.06
CA ALA A 495 -4.53 -25.12 -37.34
C ALA A 495 -3.00 -25.05 -37.29
N VAL A 496 -2.43 -24.00 -36.69
CA VAL A 496 -0.98 -23.82 -36.62
C VAL A 496 -0.33 -24.83 -35.67
N VAL A 497 -0.97 -25.12 -34.52
CA VAL A 497 -0.50 -26.11 -33.55
C VAL A 497 -0.83 -27.56 -34.00
N LYS A 498 -1.59 -27.71 -35.10
CA LYS A 498 -2.01 -28.99 -35.67
C LYS A 498 -2.79 -29.87 -34.66
N PHE A 499 -3.75 -29.28 -33.96
CA PHE A 499 -4.68 -30.03 -33.11
C PHE A 499 -5.41 -31.11 -33.90
N SER A 500 -5.64 -32.26 -33.27
CA SER A 500 -6.48 -33.29 -33.87
C SER A 500 -7.90 -32.76 -34.10
N PRO A 501 -8.69 -33.34 -35.02
CA PRO A 501 -10.08 -32.91 -35.23
C PRO A 501 -10.94 -32.96 -33.96
N SER A 502 -10.67 -33.89 -33.04
CA SER A 502 -11.37 -33.99 -31.75
C SER A 502 -10.96 -32.87 -30.78
N GLN A 503 -9.66 -32.55 -30.70
CA GLN A 503 -9.16 -31.42 -29.91
C GLN A 503 -9.70 -30.09 -30.45
N THR A 504 -9.66 -29.91 -31.78
CA THR A 504 -10.20 -28.71 -32.43
C THR A 504 -11.68 -28.54 -32.13
N ARG A 505 -12.49 -29.61 -32.23
CA ARG A 505 -13.92 -29.55 -31.90
C ARG A 505 -14.16 -29.21 -30.43
N LEU A 506 -13.38 -29.77 -29.50
CA LEU A 506 -13.50 -29.46 -28.07
C LEU A 506 -13.14 -28.00 -27.77
N VAL A 507 -12.10 -27.47 -28.41
CA VAL A 507 -11.70 -26.06 -28.28
C VAL A 507 -12.79 -25.13 -28.83
N LEU A 508 -13.31 -25.42 -30.03
CA LEU A 508 -14.36 -24.62 -30.64
C LEU A 508 -15.67 -24.66 -29.85
N LEU A 509 -16.09 -25.83 -29.35
CA LEU A 509 -17.29 -25.93 -28.50
C LEU A 509 -17.15 -25.14 -27.20
N LYS A 510 -15.96 -25.19 -26.56
CA LYS A 510 -15.68 -24.37 -25.38
C LYS A 510 -15.70 -22.88 -25.72
N GLU A 511 -15.16 -22.49 -26.87
CA GLU A 511 -15.17 -21.09 -27.30
C GLU A 511 -16.58 -20.59 -27.61
N GLU A 512 -17.35 -21.36 -28.39
CA GLU A 512 -18.75 -21.06 -28.70
C GLU A 512 -19.61 -20.96 -27.44
N SER A 513 -19.39 -21.83 -26.45
CA SER A 513 -20.11 -21.77 -25.16
C SER A 513 -19.77 -20.52 -24.35
N ARG A 514 -18.56 -19.97 -24.50
CA ARG A 514 -18.15 -18.73 -23.84
C ARG A 514 -18.72 -17.52 -24.57
N SER A 515 -18.57 -17.48 -25.89
CA SER A 515 -19.08 -16.41 -26.73
C SER A 515 -20.62 -16.30 -26.72
N ALA A 516 -21.35 -17.36 -26.39
CA ALA A 516 -22.81 -17.34 -26.27
C ALA A 516 -23.31 -16.59 -25.03
N THR A 517 -22.49 -16.47 -23.98
CA THR A 517 -22.86 -15.81 -22.72
C THR A 517 -22.70 -14.28 -22.79
N THR A 518 -21.91 -13.78 -23.75
CA THR A 518 -21.51 -12.37 -23.85
C THR A 518 -22.42 -11.52 -24.77
N TRP A 519 -23.65 -11.98 -25.08
CA TRP A 519 -24.61 -11.24 -25.94
C TRP A 519 -25.86 -10.79 -25.20
#